data_AF-A0A9D7I1X0-F1
#
_entry.id   AF-A0A9D7I1X0-F1
#
_cell.length_a   1.000
_cell.length_b   1.000
_cell.length_c   1.000
_cell.angle_alpha   90.00
_cell.angle_beta   90.00
_cell.angle_gamma   90.00
#
_symmetry.space_group_name_H-M   'P 1'
#
loop_
_entity.id
_entity.type
_entity.pdbx_description
1 polymer ?
#
loop_
_entity_poly.entity_id
_entity_poly.type
_entity_poly.pdbx_seq_one_letter_code
_entity_poly.pdbx_strand_id
1 'polypeptide(L)'
;MIWVIVVSVVLLLLIGLLLLPIAVEVNTDAGVYQVRLKGLAKIRLLPGPEVWKVRLCLGRWKKEVEVFGTKEHKEEQVKKARKRTWKTRPATIWRKFRHLMGSFRVLRFRLILDTDDYILNAFLFPFFTLVSRKDRSVVVNFTGRNSLDFLAVNRVWRVIWALIH
;
A
#
# COMPACT_ATOMS: atom_id res chain seq x y z
N MET A 1 7.77 -25.37 35.35
CA MET A 1 8.78 -24.36 34.94
C MET A 1 9.00 -24.36 33.42
N ILE A 2 9.21 -25.49 32.75
CA ILE A 2 9.37 -25.58 31.28
C ILE A 2 8.21 -24.94 30.50
N TRP A 3 6.96 -25.16 30.88
CA TRP A 3 5.80 -24.54 30.21
C TRP A 3 5.80 -23.01 30.29
N VAL A 4 6.25 -22.44 31.40
CA VAL A 4 6.37 -20.98 31.56
C VAL A 4 7.41 -20.43 30.59
N ILE A 5 8.53 -21.14 30.43
CA ILE A 5 9.58 -20.78 29.48
C ILE A 5 9.05 -20.85 28.05
N VAL A 6 8.37 -21.95 27.68
CA VAL A 6 7.79 -22.12 26.33
C VAL A 6 6.78 -21.01 26.03
N VAL A 7 5.86 -20.73 26.95
CA VAL A 7 4.86 -19.66 26.78
C VAL A 7 5.53 -18.29 26.67
N SER A 8 6.55 -18.02 27.48
CA SER A 8 7.29 -16.75 27.45
C SER A 8 8.00 -16.54 26.11
N VAL A 9 8.65 -17.57 25.57
CA VAL A 9 9.31 -17.52 24.25
C VAL A 9 8.30 -17.26 23.14
N VAL A 10 7.16 -17.96 23.15
CA VAL A 10 6.09 -17.76 22.16
C VAL A 10 5.54 -16.33 22.24
N LEU A 11 5.32 -15.81 23.45
CA LEU A 11 4.83 -14.45 23.65
C LEU A 11 5.82 -13.40 23.13
N LEU A 12 7.12 -13.58 23.39
CA LEU A 12 8.18 -12.72 22.88
C LEU A 12 8.23 -12.71 21.35
N LEU A 13 8.06 -13.88 20.71
CA LEU A 13 7.99 -13.98 19.25
C LEU A 13 6.78 -13.23 18.68
N LEU A 14 5.61 -13.34 19.31
CA LEU A 14 4.40 -12.62 18.89
C LEU A 14 4.57 -11.10 19.05
N ILE A 15 5.09 -10.64 20.17
CA ILE A 15 5.38 -9.22 20.40
C ILE A 15 6.40 -8.72 19.36
N GLY A 16 7.46 -9.49 19.13
CA GLY A 16 8.45 -9.22 18.09
C GLY A 16 7.78 -9.03 16.73
N LEU A 17 6.89 -9.95 16.34
CA LEU A 17 6.13 -9.91 15.08
C LEU A 17 5.30 -8.61 14.94
N LEU A 18 4.63 -8.20 16.01
CA LEU A 18 3.78 -7.01 16.04
C LEU A 18 4.57 -5.70 15.90
N LEU A 19 5.83 -5.68 16.36
CA LEU A 19 6.70 -4.50 16.31
C LEU A 19 7.37 -4.30 14.95
N LEU A 20 7.28 -5.26 14.03
CA LEU A 20 7.92 -5.12 12.72
C LEU A 20 7.34 -3.97 11.90
N PRO A 21 8.21 -3.22 11.20
CA PRO A 21 7.75 -2.13 10.35
C PRO A 21 7.26 -2.66 9.00
N ILE A 22 6.09 -2.15 8.60
CA ILE A 22 5.52 -2.26 7.27
C ILE A 22 5.85 -0.97 6.52
N ALA A 23 6.43 -1.08 5.33
CA ALA A 23 6.69 0.03 4.43
C ALA A 23 5.90 -0.16 3.13
N VAL A 24 5.23 0.89 2.69
CA VAL A 24 4.55 0.99 1.39
C VAL A 24 5.35 1.98 0.56
N GLU A 25 5.79 1.52 -0.60
CA GLU A 25 6.64 2.29 -1.51
C GLU A 25 6.03 2.25 -2.91
N VAL A 26 5.83 3.43 -3.47
CA VAL A 26 5.34 3.63 -4.83
C VAL A 26 6.29 4.61 -5.49
N ASN A 27 6.91 4.19 -6.58
CA ASN A 27 7.75 5.03 -7.41
C ASN A 27 7.42 4.72 -8.87
N THR A 28 6.75 5.66 -9.54
CA THR A 28 6.32 5.48 -10.93
C THR A 28 7.50 5.52 -11.90
N ASP A 29 8.49 6.38 -11.66
CA ASP A 29 9.67 6.54 -12.53
C ASP A 29 10.53 5.26 -12.56
N ALA A 30 10.69 4.60 -11.42
CA ALA A 30 11.41 3.35 -11.27
C ALA A 30 10.51 2.10 -11.48
N GLY A 31 9.21 2.28 -11.72
CA GLY A 31 8.23 1.17 -11.82
C GLY A 31 8.13 0.32 -10.54
N VAL A 32 8.46 0.89 -9.38
CA VAL A 32 8.49 0.18 -8.10
C VAL A 32 7.18 0.39 -7.36
N TYR A 33 6.39 -0.66 -7.25
CA TYR A 33 5.16 -0.67 -6.47
C TYR A 33 5.26 -1.82 -5.47
N GLN A 34 5.62 -1.55 -4.21
CA GLN A 34 5.90 -2.62 -3.26
C GLN A 34 5.43 -2.33 -1.84
N VAL A 35 4.95 -3.37 -1.18
CA VAL A 35 4.69 -3.40 0.26
C VAL A 35 5.70 -4.35 0.90
N ARG A 36 6.42 -3.88 1.92
CA ARG A 36 7.47 -4.64 2.59
C ARG A 36 7.20 -4.71 4.08
N LEU A 37 7.08 -5.92 4.60
CA LEU A 37 7.26 -6.20 6.01
C LEU A 37 8.74 -6.47 6.25
N LYS A 38 9.44 -5.51 6.86
CA LYS A 38 10.91 -5.56 7.00
C LYS A 38 11.35 -6.91 7.58
N GLY A 39 12.27 -7.61 6.91
CA GLY A 39 12.82 -8.89 7.41
C GLY A 39 11.96 -10.13 7.22
N LEU A 40 10.69 -10.03 6.80
CA LEU A 40 9.80 -11.19 6.64
C LEU A 40 9.30 -11.34 5.20
N ALA A 41 8.57 -10.35 4.72
CA ALA A 41 7.82 -10.46 3.48
C ALA A 41 7.92 -9.19 2.64
N LYS A 42 7.86 -9.37 1.33
CA LYS A 42 7.81 -8.27 0.37
C LYS A 42 6.88 -8.66 -0.77
N ILE A 43 5.91 -7.82 -1.04
CA ILE A 43 4.98 -7.92 -2.15
C ILE A 43 5.39 -6.84 -3.13
N ARG A 44 5.69 -7.20 -4.38
CA ARG A 44 6.00 -6.26 -5.45
C ARG A 44 5.00 -6.45 -6.58
N LEU A 45 4.36 -5.37 -6.99
CA LEU A 45 3.60 -5.25 -8.22
C LEU A 45 4.57 -4.85 -9.33
N LEU A 46 4.60 -5.66 -10.38
CA LEU A 46 5.39 -5.43 -11.58
C LEU A 46 4.40 -5.07 -12.70
N PRO A 47 4.41 -3.81 -13.18
CA PRO A 47 3.63 -3.44 -14.35
C PRO A 47 4.25 -4.15 -15.57
N GLY A 48 3.45 -4.96 -16.26
CA GLY A 48 3.81 -5.59 -17.53
C GLY A 48 2.96 -5.05 -18.67
N PRO A 49 3.41 -5.18 -19.93
CA PRO A 49 2.72 -4.63 -21.10
C PRO A 49 1.29 -5.18 -21.32
N GLU A 50 1.01 -6.41 -20.88
CA GLU A 50 -0.32 -7.04 -21.04
C GLU A 50 -0.95 -7.52 -19.72
N VAL A 51 -0.14 -7.76 -18.67
CA VAL A 51 -0.59 -8.39 -17.42
C VAL A 51 0.15 -7.79 -16.23
N TRP A 52 -0.59 -7.46 -15.17
CA TRP A 52 -0.01 -7.12 -13.88
C TRP A 52 0.45 -8.37 -13.14
N LYS A 53 1.74 -8.42 -12.80
CA LYS A 53 2.34 -9.52 -12.03
C LYS A 53 2.57 -9.12 -10.58
N VAL A 54 2.14 -9.96 -9.65
CA VAL A 54 2.44 -9.83 -8.22
C VAL A 54 3.52 -10.83 -7.85
N ARG A 55 4.68 -10.32 -7.43
CA ARG A 55 5.78 -11.12 -6.88
C ARG A 55 5.71 -11.07 -5.36
N LEU A 56 5.45 -12.22 -4.75
CA LEU A 56 5.50 -12.47 -3.31
C LEU A 56 6.88 -13.03 -2.96
N CYS A 57 7.60 -12.33 -2.09
CA CYS A 57 8.86 -12.79 -1.52
C CYS A 57 8.67 -12.99 -0.01
N LEU A 58 8.83 -14.22 0.49
CA LEU A 58 8.86 -14.56 1.92
C LEU A 58 10.22 -15.18 2.22
N GLY A 59 11.14 -14.40 2.79
CA GLY A 59 12.53 -14.83 2.98
C GLY A 59 13.19 -15.30 1.67
N ARG A 60 13.52 -16.60 1.59
CA ARG A 60 14.10 -17.25 0.39
C ARG A 60 13.06 -17.69 -0.64
N TRP A 61 11.79 -17.81 -0.25
CA TRP A 61 10.72 -18.25 -1.12
C TRP A 61 10.21 -17.07 -1.96
N LYS A 62 10.11 -17.29 -3.28
CA LYS A 62 9.61 -16.30 -4.24
C LYS A 62 8.54 -16.97 -5.07
N LYS A 63 7.36 -16.38 -5.12
CA LYS A 63 6.26 -16.83 -5.98
C LYS A 63 5.72 -15.65 -6.76
N GLU A 64 5.54 -15.86 -8.05
CA GLU A 64 4.90 -14.91 -8.94
C GLU A 64 3.48 -15.38 -9.23
N VAL A 65 2.54 -14.46 -9.15
CA VAL A 65 1.13 -14.69 -9.44
C VAL A 65 0.69 -13.62 -10.42
N GLU A 66 0.10 -14.06 -11.52
CA GLU A 66 -0.53 -13.19 -12.51
C GLU A 66 -1.93 -12.85 -12.02
N VAL A 67 -2.23 -11.55 -11.85
CA VAL A 67 -3.48 -11.10 -11.22
C VAL A 67 -4.48 -10.61 -12.26
N PHE A 68 -4.03 -9.98 -13.33
CA PHE A 68 -4.88 -9.43 -14.38
C PHE A 68 -4.41 -9.89 -15.75
N GLY A 69 -4.85 -11.08 -16.14
CA GLY A 69 -4.81 -11.56 -17.52
C GLY A 69 -6.21 -12.05 -17.89
N THR A 70 -6.64 -11.79 -19.11
CA THR A 70 -7.93 -12.21 -19.68
C THR A 70 -8.01 -13.74 -19.68
N LYS A 71 -8.36 -14.34 -18.55
CA LYS A 71 -8.83 -15.73 -18.53
C LYS A 71 -10.32 -15.66 -18.75
N GLU A 72 -10.73 -16.08 -19.94
CA GLU A 72 -12.11 -16.36 -20.26
C GLU A 72 -12.76 -17.14 -19.10
N HIS A 73 -13.95 -16.70 -18.74
CA HIS A 73 -14.82 -17.28 -17.74
C HIS A 73 -14.88 -18.81 -17.88
N LYS A 74 -14.27 -19.54 -16.95
CA LYS A 74 -14.81 -20.84 -16.55
C LYS A 74 -15.81 -20.58 -15.44
N GLU A 75 -17.09 -20.60 -15.79
CA GLU A 75 -18.19 -20.71 -14.85
C GLU A 75 -18.06 -22.03 -14.07
N GLU A 76 -17.30 -22.03 -12.99
CA GLU A 76 -17.49 -23.01 -11.94
C GLU A 76 -18.73 -22.60 -11.14
N GLN A 77 -19.76 -23.43 -11.24
CA GLN A 77 -21.00 -23.35 -10.49
C GLN A 77 -20.72 -23.30 -8.98
N VAL A 78 -20.56 -22.09 -8.44
CA VAL A 78 -20.51 -21.89 -7.00
C VAL A 78 -21.92 -22.09 -6.44
N LYS A 79 -22.13 -23.26 -5.84
CA LYS A 79 -23.27 -23.57 -4.95
C LYS A 79 -23.59 -22.33 -4.10
N LYS A 80 -24.84 -21.87 -4.13
CA LYS A 80 -25.36 -20.73 -3.39
C LYS A 80 -25.06 -20.85 -1.88
N ALA A 81 -23.89 -20.42 -1.45
CA ALA A 81 -23.64 -20.10 -0.06
C ALA A 81 -24.50 -18.88 0.26
N ARG A 82 -25.42 -19.01 1.22
CA ARG A 82 -26.23 -17.91 1.76
C ARG A 82 -25.33 -16.70 1.98
N LYS A 83 -25.48 -15.66 1.14
CA LYS A 83 -24.85 -14.36 1.34
C LYS A 83 -25.36 -13.83 2.68
N ARG A 84 -24.55 -13.94 3.73
CA ARG A 84 -24.68 -13.08 4.91
C ARG A 84 -24.48 -11.67 4.38
N THR A 85 -25.57 -10.95 4.15
CA THR A 85 -25.55 -9.53 3.82
C THR A 85 -25.00 -8.79 5.02
N TRP A 86 -23.69 -8.64 5.08
CA TRP A 86 -23.05 -7.70 5.97
C TRP A 86 -23.48 -6.30 5.53
N LYS A 87 -24.56 -5.80 6.14
CA LYS A 87 -24.98 -4.39 6.10
C LYS A 87 -23.91 -3.55 6.80
N THR A 88 -22.72 -3.47 6.21
CA THR A 88 -21.72 -2.49 6.62
C THR A 88 -22.12 -1.17 5.97
N ARG A 89 -22.45 -0.18 6.80
CA ARG A 89 -22.77 1.16 6.30
C ARG A 89 -21.52 1.73 5.62
N PRO A 90 -21.61 2.30 4.41
CA PRO A 90 -20.45 2.81 3.68
C PRO A 90 -19.68 3.88 4.47
N ALA A 91 -20.38 4.67 5.29
CA ALA A 91 -19.76 5.65 6.20
C ALA A 91 -18.77 5.02 7.20
N THR A 92 -19.03 3.79 7.68
CA THR A 92 -18.14 3.07 8.59
C THR A 92 -16.86 2.62 7.89
N ILE A 93 -16.96 2.22 6.62
CA ILE A 93 -15.80 1.79 5.81
C ILE A 93 -14.89 2.99 5.53
N TRP A 94 -15.45 4.12 5.11
CA TRP A 94 -14.69 5.35 4.88
C TRP A 94 -13.99 5.87 6.14
N ARG A 95 -14.65 5.80 7.30
CA ARG A 95 -14.05 6.17 8.57
C ARG A 95 -12.86 5.27 8.91
N LYS A 96 -13.02 3.95 8.79
CA LYS A 96 -11.93 2.97 9.01
C LYS A 96 -10.77 3.18 8.04
N PHE A 97 -11.06 3.43 6.77
CA PHE A 97 -10.04 3.71 5.77
C PHE A 97 -9.25 4.98 6.10
N ARG A 98 -9.93 6.07 6.51
CA ARG A 98 -9.25 7.29 6.96
C ARG A 98 -8.39 7.07 8.21
N HIS A 99 -8.87 6.32 9.20
CA HIS A 99 -8.05 5.97 10.37
C HIS A 99 -6.84 5.13 10.00
N LEU A 100 -7.03 4.14 9.12
CA LEU A 100 -5.95 3.30 8.62
C LEU A 100 -4.91 4.15 7.90
N MET A 101 -5.30 4.97 6.93
CA MET A 101 -4.39 5.85 6.20
C MET A 101 -3.68 6.85 7.13
N GLY A 102 -4.40 7.41 8.11
CA GLY A 102 -3.82 8.31 9.11
C GLY A 102 -2.82 7.63 10.05
N SER A 103 -2.87 6.30 10.21
CA SER A 103 -1.90 5.56 11.04
C SER A 103 -0.53 5.43 10.39
N PHE A 104 -0.43 5.59 9.06
CA PHE A 104 0.83 5.52 8.34
C PHE A 104 1.60 6.84 8.47
N ARG A 105 2.88 6.74 8.81
CA ARG A 105 3.79 7.87 8.76
C ARG A 105 4.35 7.99 7.34
N VAL A 106 3.95 9.04 6.63
CA VAL A 106 4.53 9.40 5.34
C VAL A 106 5.93 9.97 5.56
N LEU A 107 6.95 9.28 5.04
CA LEU A 107 8.36 9.70 5.10
C LEU A 107 8.76 10.51 3.88
N ARG A 108 8.19 10.18 2.71
CA ARG A 108 8.47 10.87 1.46
C ARG A 108 7.21 10.91 0.62
N PHE A 109 6.90 12.07 0.09
CA PHE A 109 5.86 12.27 -0.91
C PHE A 109 6.34 13.30 -1.91
N ARG A 110 6.52 12.89 -3.15
CA ARG A 110 6.84 13.76 -4.27
C ARG A 110 5.91 13.43 -5.43
N LEU A 111 5.12 14.41 -5.83
CA LEU A 111 4.25 14.32 -6.99
C LEU A 111 4.73 15.33 -8.04
N ILE A 112 5.04 14.84 -9.23
CA ILE A 112 5.27 15.64 -10.42
C ILE A 112 4.00 15.51 -11.25
N LEU A 113 3.33 16.64 -11.48
CA LEU A 113 2.05 16.71 -12.16
C LEU A 113 2.15 17.56 -13.43
N ASP A 114 1.57 17.08 -14.51
CA ASP A 114 1.24 17.82 -15.72
C ASP A 114 -0.18 17.45 -16.11
N THR A 115 -1.04 18.46 -16.26
CA THR A 115 -2.45 18.28 -16.61
C THR A 115 -2.73 18.40 -18.11
N ASP A 116 -1.70 18.46 -18.95
CA ASP A 116 -1.79 18.70 -20.41
C ASP A 116 -2.50 20.04 -20.77
N ASP A 117 -2.72 20.90 -19.78
CA ASP A 117 -3.30 22.24 -19.90
C ASP A 117 -2.33 23.25 -19.30
N TYR A 118 -1.75 24.06 -20.17
CA TYR A 118 -0.76 25.07 -19.79
C TYR A 118 -1.34 26.14 -18.86
N ILE A 119 -2.62 26.51 -19.02
CA ILE A 119 -3.29 27.52 -18.18
C ILE A 119 -3.43 26.95 -16.78
N LEU A 120 -3.94 25.72 -16.68
CA LEU A 120 -4.18 25.06 -15.41
C LEU A 120 -2.87 24.77 -14.67
N ASN A 121 -1.83 24.31 -15.37
CA ASN A 121 -0.50 24.14 -14.81
C ASN A 121 0.08 25.46 -14.28
N ALA A 122 -0.10 26.57 -15.00
CA ALA A 122 0.36 27.89 -14.57
C ALA A 122 -0.34 28.37 -13.29
N PHE A 123 -1.64 28.10 -13.12
CA PHE A 123 -2.36 28.41 -11.88
C PHE A 123 -1.93 27.52 -10.70
N LEU A 124 -1.63 26.25 -10.95
CA LEU A 124 -1.23 25.30 -9.92
C LEU A 124 0.21 25.52 -9.43
N PHE A 125 1.08 26.04 -10.29
CA PHE A 125 2.49 26.28 -9.98
C PHE A 125 2.73 27.13 -8.70
N PRO A 126 2.17 28.35 -8.56
CA PRO A 126 2.36 29.16 -7.35
C PRO A 126 1.75 28.51 -6.10
N PHE A 127 0.64 27.79 -6.25
CA PHE A 127 -0.01 27.11 -5.13
C PHE A 127 0.86 25.96 -4.59
N PHE A 128 1.37 25.10 -5.47
CA PHE A 128 2.14 23.94 -5.04
C PHE A 128 3.57 24.27 -4.62
N THR A 129 4.17 25.33 -5.16
CA THR A 129 5.45 25.84 -4.67
C THR A 129 5.34 26.34 -3.22
N LEU A 130 4.22 26.98 -2.86
CA LEU A 130 3.97 27.46 -1.49
C LEU A 130 3.73 26.32 -0.48
N VAL A 131 3.03 25.26 -0.89
CA VAL A 131 2.66 24.15 0.01
C VAL A 131 3.77 23.09 0.12
N SER A 132 4.71 23.07 -0.84
CA SER A 132 5.79 22.09 -0.89
C SER A 132 6.79 22.24 0.26
N ARG A 133 7.20 21.09 0.81
CA ARG A 133 8.24 20.95 1.85
C ARG A 133 9.24 19.88 1.43
N LYS A 134 10.40 19.84 2.10
CA LYS A 134 11.51 18.91 1.81
C LYS A 134 11.07 17.44 1.62
N ASP A 135 10.19 16.96 2.49
CA ASP A 135 9.74 15.56 2.48
C ASP A 135 8.34 15.37 1.85
N ARG A 136 7.70 16.47 1.44
CA ARG A 136 6.34 16.52 0.87
C ARG A 136 6.26 17.59 -0.20
N SER A 137 6.59 17.26 -1.44
CA SER A 137 6.62 18.22 -2.54
C SER A 137 5.60 17.87 -3.62
N VAL A 138 4.90 18.87 -4.12
CA VAL A 138 4.13 18.76 -5.37
C VAL A 138 4.74 19.75 -6.35
N VAL A 139 5.11 19.29 -7.54
CA VAL A 139 5.75 20.09 -8.57
C VAL A 139 4.94 19.98 -9.83
N VAL A 140 4.62 21.13 -10.42
CA VAL A 140 3.95 21.18 -11.72
C VAL A 140 5.01 21.33 -12.80
N ASN A 141 4.83 20.64 -13.91
CA ASN A 141 5.67 20.79 -15.09
C ASN A 141 4.82 21.05 -16.34
N PHE A 142 5.51 21.26 -17.46
CA PHE A 142 4.93 21.54 -18.78
C PHE A 142 5.53 20.59 -19.84
N THR A 143 5.92 19.39 -19.42
CA THR A 143 6.67 18.42 -20.24
C THR A 143 5.88 17.15 -20.54
N GLY A 144 4.61 17.10 -20.14
CA GLY A 144 3.73 15.92 -20.23
C GLY A 144 4.11 14.80 -19.27
N ARG A 145 4.89 15.09 -18.22
CA ARG A 145 5.42 14.07 -17.29
C ARG A 145 4.61 14.02 -16.02
N ASN A 146 4.14 12.83 -15.67
CA ASN A 146 3.47 12.55 -14.42
C ASN A 146 4.26 11.51 -13.63
N SER A 147 4.71 11.85 -12.42
CA SER A 147 5.42 10.90 -11.57
C SER A 147 5.11 11.04 -10.08
N LEU A 148 5.14 9.90 -9.37
CA LEU A 148 4.84 9.81 -7.95
C LEU A 148 5.93 8.98 -7.26
N ASP A 149 6.60 9.58 -6.28
CA ASP A 149 7.46 8.93 -5.29
C ASP A 149 6.84 9.07 -3.91
N PHE A 150 6.31 7.96 -3.40
CA PHE A 150 5.63 7.88 -2.12
C PHE A 150 6.22 6.76 -1.28
N LEU A 151 6.63 7.11 -0.06
CA LEU A 151 7.09 6.19 0.96
C LEU A 151 6.34 6.45 2.26
N ALA A 152 5.58 5.46 2.70
CA ALA A 152 4.89 5.46 3.98
C ALA A 152 5.28 4.25 4.81
N VAL A 153 5.47 4.46 6.11
CA VAL A 153 5.86 3.41 7.05
C VAL A 153 4.89 3.34 8.22
N ASN A 154 4.68 2.13 8.72
CA ASN A 154 3.87 1.85 9.89
C ASN A 154 4.39 0.61 10.62
N ARG A 155 3.79 0.25 11.76
CA ARG A 155 4.05 -1.02 12.46
C ARG A 155 2.82 -1.91 12.38
N VAL A 156 3.02 -3.23 12.37
CA VAL A 156 1.93 -4.23 12.27
C VAL A 156 0.85 -3.98 13.33
N TRP A 157 1.24 -3.76 14.59
CA TRP A 157 0.27 -3.53 15.67
C TRP A 157 -0.61 -2.29 15.47
N ARG A 158 -0.08 -1.21 14.89
CA ARG A 158 -0.85 0.03 14.63
C ARG A 158 -1.85 -0.15 13.51
N VAL A 159 -1.47 -0.90 12.48
CA VAL A 159 -2.37 -1.27 11.38
C VAL A 159 -3.54 -2.10 11.89
N ILE A 160 -3.25 -3.11 12.73
CA ILE A 160 -4.28 -3.95 13.36
C ILE A 160 -5.20 -3.09 14.24
N TRP A 161 -4.61 -2.22 15.08
CA TRP A 161 -5.37 -1.32 15.94
C TRP A 161 -6.32 -0.41 15.14
N ALA A 162 -5.85 0.17 14.03
CA ALA A 162 -6.63 1.04 13.17
C ALA A 162 -7.74 0.32 12.37
N LEU A 163 -7.71 -1.01 12.27
CA LEU A 163 -8.78 -1.80 11.64
C LEU A 163 -9.88 -2.20 12.63
N ILE A 164 -9.49 -2.45 13.89
CA ILE A 164 -10.39 -2.83 14.97
C ILE A 164 -11.21 -1.62 15.45
N HIS A 165 -10.57 -0.46 15.61
CA HIS A 165 -11.18 0.80 16.04
C HIS A 165 -11.75 1.59 14.87
#